data_AF-A0A351Y4M6-F1
#
_entry.id   AF-A0A351Y4M6-F1
#
_cell.length_a   1.000
_cell.length_b   1.000
_cell.length_c   1.000
_cell.angle_alpha   90.00
_cell.angle_beta   90.00
_cell.angle_gamma   90.00
#
_symmetry.space_group_name_H-M   'P 1'
#
loop_
_entity.id
_entity.type
_entity.pdbx_description
1 polymer ?
#
loop_
_entity_poly.entity_id
_entity_poly.type
_entity_poly.pdbx_seq_one_letter_code
_entity_poly.pdbx_strand_id
1 'polypeptide(L)'
;MTPELETLLTALHDEKIIVLLAPSFPVDFVYPDIVLNLKMLGIEKVVELTYAAKLINMEYEKILKENPDKRYICPNCPAIVKIVEIKYPELKENIINVSSPMVVMNRFVKKEYGEDYKTLFIGPCFAKKMEAKQYGIDYAITFKELQDIFDYIKENNISPKEFTYSVTEDDIPDFDDVYNNYTKIYPLA
;
A
#
# COMPACT_ATOMS: atom_id res chain seq x y z
N MET A 1 -21.79 5.43 3.75
CA MET A 1 -20.76 4.49 3.25
C MET A 1 -20.97 4.28 1.75
N THR A 2 -19.91 4.09 0.96
CA THR A 2 -20.05 3.81 -0.49
C THR A 2 -20.19 2.29 -0.72
N PRO A 3 -20.77 1.83 -1.86
CA PRO A 3 -20.89 0.40 -2.16
C PRO A 3 -19.56 -0.35 -2.20
N GLU A 4 -18.48 0.36 -2.56
CA GLU A 4 -17.13 -0.19 -2.55
C GLU A 4 -16.64 -0.51 -1.13
N LEU A 5 -16.93 0.37 -0.16
CA LEU A 5 -16.57 0.17 1.24
C LEU A 5 -17.40 -0.93 1.89
N GLU A 6 -18.68 -1.06 1.53
CA GLU A 6 -19.53 -2.18 1.98
C GLU A 6 -19.01 -3.52 1.46
N THR A 7 -18.56 -3.56 0.20
CA THR A 7 -17.91 -4.74 -0.37
C THR A 7 -16.62 -5.08 0.38
N LEU A 8 -15.81 -4.08 0.70
CA LEU A 8 -14.57 -4.28 1.45
C LEU A 8 -14.84 -4.77 2.88
N LEU A 9 -15.84 -4.23 3.58
CA LEU A 9 -16.23 -4.69 4.92
C LEU A 9 -16.63 -6.17 4.93
N THR A 10 -17.34 -6.61 3.89
CA THR A 10 -17.68 -8.03 3.70
C THR A 10 -16.41 -8.86 3.44
N ALA A 11 -15.52 -8.38 2.56
CA ALA A 11 -14.26 -9.05 2.24
C ALA A 11 -13.31 -9.18 3.45
N LEU A 12 -13.27 -8.18 4.34
CA LEU A 12 -12.51 -8.25 5.61
C LEU A 12 -13.00 -9.38 6.52
N HIS A 13 -14.26 -9.82 6.37
CA HIS A 13 -14.77 -10.97 7.09
C HIS A 13 -14.46 -12.30 6.39
N ASP A 14 -14.58 -12.37 5.06
CA ASP A 14 -14.59 -13.64 4.33
C ASP A 14 -13.25 -14.02 3.66
N GLU A 15 -12.36 -13.04 3.48
CA GLU A 15 -11.12 -13.22 2.72
C GLU A 15 -9.86 -13.00 3.58
N LYS A 16 -8.75 -13.63 3.17
CA LYS A 16 -7.43 -13.40 3.78
C LYS A 16 -6.81 -12.17 3.15
N ILE A 17 -6.78 -11.05 3.86
CA ILE A 17 -6.29 -9.77 3.33
C ILE A 17 -4.89 -9.43 3.84
N ILE A 18 -4.04 -9.00 2.91
CA ILE A 18 -2.75 -8.34 3.17
C ILE A 18 -2.89 -6.87 2.80
N VAL A 19 -2.61 -5.98 3.76
CA VAL A 19 -2.57 -4.54 3.52
C VAL A 19 -1.23 -4.10 2.98
N LEU A 20 -1.28 -3.32 1.90
CA LEU A 20 -0.16 -2.59 1.32
C LEU A 20 -0.27 -1.11 1.74
N LEU A 21 0.33 -0.75 2.87
CA LEU A 21 0.21 0.59 3.44
C LEU A 21 1.20 1.58 2.81
N ALA A 22 0.71 2.70 2.29
CA ALA A 22 1.55 3.76 1.75
C ALA A 22 2.33 4.49 2.85
N PRO A 23 3.60 4.87 2.63
CA PRO A 23 4.48 5.44 3.66
C PRO A 23 4.08 6.84 4.14
N SER A 24 3.13 7.48 3.47
CA SER A 24 2.60 8.78 3.87
C SER A 24 1.53 8.68 4.96
N PHE A 25 1.22 7.48 5.45
CA PHE A 25 0.24 7.26 6.53
C PHE A 25 0.50 8.11 7.81
N PRO A 26 1.74 8.47 8.21
CA PRO A 26 1.97 9.24 9.44
C PRO A 26 1.34 10.64 9.44
N VAL A 27 0.88 11.12 8.28
CA VAL A 27 0.16 12.39 8.16
C VAL A 27 -1.24 12.29 8.76
N ASP A 28 -1.90 11.15 8.58
CA ASP A 28 -3.30 10.94 8.96
C ASP A 28 -3.46 9.97 10.14
N PHE A 29 -2.48 9.09 10.38
CA PHE A 29 -2.56 8.03 11.39
C PHE A 29 -1.29 7.92 12.23
N VAL A 30 -1.45 7.50 13.49
CA VAL A 30 -0.35 7.33 14.44
C VAL A 30 0.21 5.91 14.36
N TYR A 31 1.54 5.78 14.41
CA TYR A 31 2.22 4.49 14.59
C TYR A 31 2.54 4.29 16.09
N PRO A 32 2.44 3.06 16.63
CA PRO A 32 2.05 1.79 15.99
C PRO A 32 0.54 1.59 15.85
N ASP A 33 -0.29 2.50 16.38
CA ASP A 33 -1.75 2.34 16.50
C ASP A 33 -2.44 1.97 15.18
N ILE A 34 -1.99 2.50 14.04
CA ILE A 34 -2.54 2.17 12.73
C ILE A 34 -2.41 0.68 12.40
N VAL A 35 -1.28 0.05 12.74
CA VAL A 35 -1.05 -1.37 12.50
C VAL A 35 -1.98 -2.19 13.39
N LEU A 36 -2.11 -1.81 14.67
CA LEU A 36 -3.02 -2.45 15.61
C LEU A 36 -4.47 -2.34 15.14
N ASN A 37 -4.92 -1.15 14.79
CA ASN A 37 -6.28 -0.88 14.32
C ASN A 37 -6.61 -1.71 13.08
N LEU A 38 -5.68 -1.80 12.11
CA LEU A 38 -5.84 -2.65 10.94
C LEU A 38 -5.94 -4.13 11.32
N LYS A 39 -5.08 -4.63 12.21
CA LYS A 39 -5.16 -6.02 12.70
C LYS A 39 -6.48 -6.31 13.41
N MET A 40 -6.99 -5.36 14.19
CA MET A 40 -8.31 -5.47 14.83
C MET A 40 -9.44 -5.61 13.81
N LEU A 41 -9.34 -4.99 12.61
CA LEU A 41 -10.32 -5.19 11.54
C LEU A 41 -10.35 -6.62 10.94
N GLY A 42 -9.49 -7.54 11.42
CA GLY A 42 -9.37 -8.90 10.89
C GLY A 42 -8.34 -9.03 9.77
N ILE A 43 -7.51 -8.00 9.55
CA ILE A 43 -6.40 -8.06 8.60
C ILE A 43 -5.28 -8.91 9.19
N GLU A 44 -4.87 -9.94 8.46
CA GLU A 44 -3.84 -10.87 8.92
C GLU A 44 -2.44 -10.27 8.84
N LYS A 45 -2.16 -9.52 7.76
CA LYS A 45 -0.82 -8.96 7.50
C LYS A 45 -0.89 -7.50 7.07
N VAL A 46 -0.04 -6.68 7.64
CA VAL A 46 0.12 -5.26 7.28
C VAL A 46 1.56 -5.03 6.87
N VAL A 47 1.80 -4.71 5.60
CA VAL A 47 3.15 -4.44 5.07
C VAL A 47 3.27 -3.02 4.56
N GLU A 48 4.47 -2.44 4.68
CA GLU A 48 4.75 -1.08 4.23
C GLU A 48 5.36 -1.05 2.82
N LEU A 49 4.92 -0.12 1.95
CA LEU A 49 5.42 0.01 0.58
C LEU A 49 6.89 0.48 0.45
N THR A 50 7.51 0.91 1.54
CA THR A 50 8.90 1.41 1.61
C THR A 50 9.92 0.39 1.13
N TYR A 51 9.69 -0.89 1.41
CA TYR A 51 10.53 -1.97 0.91
C TYR A 51 10.55 -1.99 -0.63
N ALA A 52 9.38 -1.96 -1.26
CA ALA A 52 9.26 -1.88 -2.71
C ALA A 52 9.86 -0.58 -3.27
N ALA A 53 9.68 0.55 -2.58
CA ALA A 53 10.29 1.82 -2.96
C ALA A 53 11.83 1.76 -2.97
N LYS A 54 12.45 1.08 -2.01
CA LYS A 54 13.91 0.84 -1.99
C LYS A 54 14.35 0.05 -3.22
N LEU A 55 13.68 -1.07 -3.52
CA LEU A 55 14.03 -1.91 -4.68
C LEU A 55 13.96 -1.11 -5.99
N ILE A 56 12.92 -0.27 -6.13
CA ILE A 56 12.75 0.62 -7.28
C ILE A 56 13.86 1.67 -7.34
N ASN A 57 14.22 2.29 -6.21
CA ASN A 57 15.30 3.28 -6.18
C ASN A 57 16.66 2.69 -6.57
N MET A 58 16.95 1.44 -6.16
CA MET A 58 18.15 0.73 -6.60
C MET A 58 18.18 0.53 -8.12
N GLU A 59 17.02 0.27 -8.73
CA GLU A 59 16.91 0.13 -10.18
C GLU A 59 17.02 1.49 -10.89
N TYR A 60 16.42 2.54 -10.34
CA TYR A 60 16.60 3.91 -10.84
C TYR A 60 18.07 4.33 -10.83
N GLU A 61 18.81 4.01 -9.77
CA GLU A 61 20.22 4.32 -9.67
C GLU A 61 21.03 3.67 -10.82
N LYS A 62 20.76 2.41 -11.15
CA LYS A 62 21.40 1.73 -12.28
C LYS A 62 21.09 2.42 -13.60
N ILE A 63 19.80 2.68 -13.87
CA ILE A 63 19.34 3.32 -15.11
C ILE A 63 19.99 4.69 -15.30
N LEU A 64 20.07 5.49 -14.23
CA LEU A 64 20.68 6.81 -14.24
C LEU A 64 22.20 6.74 -14.49
N LYS A 65 22.88 5.73 -13.95
CA LYS A 65 24.32 5.51 -14.17
C LYS A 65 24.64 5.03 -15.58
N GLU A 66 23.75 4.24 -16.19
CA GLU A 66 23.92 3.73 -17.55
C GLU A 66 23.83 4.83 -18.61
N ASN A 67 22.98 5.85 -18.41
CA ASN A 67 22.82 6.97 -19.35
C ASN A 67 22.69 8.32 -18.62
N PRO A 68 23.80 8.88 -18.09
CA PRO A 68 23.77 10.08 -17.24
C PRO A 68 23.23 11.33 -17.94
N ASP A 69 23.35 11.41 -19.27
CA ASP A 69 22.89 12.56 -20.05
C ASP A 69 21.40 12.49 -20.42
N LYS A 70 20.78 11.30 -20.33
CA LYS A 70 19.35 11.14 -20.62
C LYS A 70 18.51 11.75 -19.51
N ARG A 71 17.39 12.36 -19.88
CA ARG A 71 16.39 12.85 -18.92
C ARG A 71 15.32 11.79 -18.71
N TYR A 72 14.91 11.62 -17.46
CA TYR A 72 13.98 10.59 -17.05
C TYR A 72 12.80 11.19 -16.27
N ILE A 73 11.64 10.59 -16.44
CA ILE A 73 10.41 10.89 -15.72
C ILE A 73 10.07 9.67 -14.86
N CYS A 74 9.91 9.89 -13.56
CA CYS A 74 9.54 8.84 -12.62
C CYS A 74 8.05 8.45 -12.79
N PRO A 75 7.72 7.16 -13.03
CA PRO A 75 6.34 6.69 -13.25
C PRO A 75 5.52 6.51 -11.97
N ASN A 76 6.04 6.86 -10.78
CA ASN A 76 5.39 6.52 -9.51
C ASN A 76 4.01 7.16 -9.31
N CYS A 77 3.71 8.27 -9.99
CA CYS A 77 2.42 8.94 -9.94
C CYS A 77 1.60 8.66 -11.21
N PRO A 78 0.46 7.93 -11.11
CA PRO A 78 -0.35 7.59 -12.28
C PRO A 78 -0.92 8.83 -12.97
N ALA A 79 -1.16 9.93 -12.23
CA ALA A 79 -1.61 11.18 -12.83
C ALA A 79 -0.53 11.82 -13.74
N ILE A 80 0.74 11.77 -13.33
CA ILE A 80 1.85 12.28 -14.15
C ILE A 80 2.00 11.43 -15.41
N VAL A 81 2.01 10.10 -15.27
CA VAL A 81 2.07 9.18 -16.40
C VAL A 81 0.94 9.49 -17.38
N LYS A 82 -0.28 9.68 -16.87
CA LYS A 82 -1.44 9.96 -17.72
C LYS A 82 -1.37 11.32 -18.43
N ILE A 83 -0.83 12.33 -17.76
CA ILE A 83 -0.59 13.64 -18.37
C ILE A 83 0.42 13.51 -19.51
N VAL A 84 1.52 12.78 -19.31
CA VAL A 84 2.52 12.54 -20.37
C VAL A 84 1.88 11.78 -21.54
N GLU A 85 1.13 10.71 -21.29
CA GLU A 85 0.47 9.93 -22.33
C GLU A 85 -0.50 10.75 -23.20
N ILE A 86 -1.24 11.69 -22.61
CA ILE A 86 -2.30 12.44 -23.30
C ILE A 86 -1.78 13.74 -23.89
N LYS A 87 -1.00 14.51 -23.12
CA LYS A 87 -0.64 15.89 -23.46
C LYS A 87 0.78 16.05 -23.99
N TYR A 88 1.69 15.16 -23.63
CA TYR A 88 3.11 15.23 -23.99
C TYR A 88 3.64 13.89 -24.50
N PRO A 89 3.02 13.29 -25.53
CA PRO A 89 3.37 11.96 -26.01
C PRO A 89 4.84 11.84 -26.46
N GLU A 90 5.47 12.95 -26.84
CA GLU A 90 6.90 13.05 -27.17
C GLU A 90 7.82 12.75 -25.97
N LEU A 91 7.34 12.93 -24.74
CA LEU A 91 8.08 12.64 -23.51
C LEU A 91 7.90 11.19 -23.02
N LYS A 92 7.12 10.37 -23.73
CA LYS A 92 6.84 8.98 -23.32
C LYS A 92 8.10 8.14 -23.19
N GLU A 93 9.10 8.37 -24.05
CA GLU A 93 10.40 7.65 -24.01
C GLU A 93 11.29 8.05 -22.82
N ASN A 94 10.95 9.14 -22.13
CA ASN A 94 11.61 9.57 -20.90
C ASN A 94 11.02 8.89 -19.67
N ILE A 95 9.83 8.29 -19.74
CA ILE A 95 9.25 7.56 -18.61
C ILE A 95 10.10 6.32 -18.33
N ILE A 96 10.58 6.18 -17.10
CA ILE A 96 11.31 4.98 -16.68
C ILE A 96 10.35 3.78 -16.74
N ASN A 97 10.78 2.68 -17.36
CA ASN A 97 10.00 1.45 -17.45
C ASN A 97 10.10 0.59 -16.18
N VAL A 98 9.69 1.13 -15.04
CA VAL A 98 9.65 0.44 -13.75
C VAL A 98 8.26 0.61 -13.14
N SER A 99 7.69 -0.47 -12.63
CA SER A 99 6.37 -0.44 -11.99
C SER A 99 6.41 0.32 -10.67
N SER A 100 5.27 0.90 -10.24
CA SER A 100 5.23 1.65 -8.98
C SER A 100 5.41 0.75 -7.74
N PRO A 101 5.76 1.32 -6.57
CA PRO A 101 5.94 0.55 -5.34
C PRO A 101 4.74 -0.32 -4.98
N MET A 102 3.52 0.17 -5.19
CA MET A 102 2.29 -0.59 -4.96
C MET A 102 2.24 -1.88 -5.80
N VAL A 103 2.57 -1.78 -7.08
CA VAL A 103 2.54 -2.92 -8.01
C VAL A 103 3.66 -3.91 -7.71
N VAL A 104 4.87 -3.41 -7.41
CA VAL A 104 6.00 -4.25 -7.02
C VAL A 104 5.71 -4.99 -5.71
N MET A 105 5.14 -4.29 -4.73
CA MET A 105 4.78 -4.91 -3.45
C MET A 105 3.67 -5.95 -3.60
N ASN A 106 2.64 -5.69 -4.42
CA ASN A 106 1.61 -6.68 -4.73
C ASN A 106 2.22 -7.99 -5.26
N ARG A 107 3.09 -7.89 -6.27
CA ARG A 107 3.79 -9.06 -6.83
C ARG A 107 4.65 -9.77 -5.78
N PHE A 108 5.30 -9.00 -4.90
CA PHE A 108 6.14 -9.54 -3.85
C PHE A 108 5.32 -10.34 -2.83
N VAL A 109 4.25 -9.76 -2.27
CA VAL A 109 3.45 -10.44 -1.23
C VAL A 109 2.71 -11.66 -1.78
N LYS A 110 2.25 -11.63 -3.03
CA LYS A 110 1.63 -12.79 -3.69
C LYS A 110 2.63 -13.94 -3.86
N LYS A 111 3.88 -13.62 -4.19
CA LYS A 111 4.95 -14.62 -4.28
C LYS A 111 5.36 -15.18 -2.91
N GLU A 112 5.43 -14.33 -1.90
CA GLU A 112 5.91 -14.71 -0.56
C GLU A 112 4.86 -15.47 0.24
N TYR A 113 3.61 -14.98 0.25
CA TYR A 113 2.54 -15.51 1.09
C TYR A 113 1.52 -16.36 0.33
N GLY A 114 1.51 -16.30 -1.01
CA GLY A 114 0.63 -17.07 -1.88
C GLY A 114 -0.49 -16.25 -2.53
N GLU A 115 -1.04 -16.79 -3.62
CA GLU A 115 -2.07 -16.14 -4.43
C GLU A 115 -3.46 -16.10 -3.76
N ASP A 116 -3.68 -16.95 -2.75
CA ASP A 116 -4.92 -16.99 -1.96
C ASP A 116 -5.14 -15.72 -1.13
N TYR A 117 -4.07 -14.98 -0.83
CA TYR A 117 -4.17 -13.70 -0.14
C TYR A 117 -4.66 -12.59 -1.06
N LYS A 118 -5.68 -11.88 -0.64
CA LYS A 118 -6.19 -10.67 -1.29
C LYS A 118 -5.40 -9.46 -0.85
N THR A 119 -5.17 -8.53 -1.76
CA THR A 119 -4.35 -7.33 -1.48
C THR A 119 -5.21 -6.09 -1.36
N LEU A 120 -5.02 -5.36 -0.27
CA LEU A 120 -5.68 -4.07 -0.01
C LEU A 120 -4.63 -2.96 0.02
N PHE A 121 -4.60 -2.14 -1.02
CA PHE A 121 -3.81 -0.91 -1.00
C PHE A 121 -4.52 0.17 -0.19
N ILE A 122 -3.79 0.82 0.71
CA ILE A 122 -4.27 1.96 1.48
C ILE A 122 -3.28 3.12 1.28
N GLY A 123 -3.74 4.23 0.72
CA GLY A 123 -2.87 5.38 0.47
C GLY A 123 -3.58 6.73 0.35
N PRO A 124 -2.85 7.82 0.08
CA PRO A 124 -3.43 9.16 0.06
C PRO A 124 -4.14 9.51 -1.26
N CYS A 125 -3.91 8.75 -2.32
CA CYS A 125 -4.18 9.19 -3.69
C CYS A 125 -5.32 8.42 -4.35
N PHE A 126 -6.40 9.12 -4.73
CA PHE A 126 -7.50 8.54 -5.49
C PHE A 126 -7.05 7.94 -6.84
N ALA A 127 -6.11 8.60 -7.53
CA ALA A 127 -5.62 8.10 -8.84
C ALA A 127 -4.93 6.74 -8.74
N LYS A 128 -4.43 6.35 -7.55
CA LYS A 128 -3.86 5.02 -7.34
C LYS A 128 -4.90 3.90 -7.41
N LYS A 129 -6.18 4.16 -7.17
CA LYS A 129 -7.26 3.16 -7.33
C LYS A 129 -7.39 2.69 -8.78
N MET A 130 -7.19 3.59 -9.74
CA MET A 130 -7.18 3.24 -11.16
C MET A 130 -5.99 2.35 -11.53
N GLU A 131 -4.81 2.68 -11.00
CA GLU A 131 -3.61 1.88 -11.19
C GLU A 131 -3.74 0.52 -10.52
N ALA A 132 -4.33 0.46 -9.32
CA ALA A 132 -4.59 -0.78 -8.59
C ALA A 132 -5.42 -1.75 -9.44
N LYS A 133 -6.51 -1.27 -10.04
CA LYS A 133 -7.35 -2.05 -10.95
C LYS A 133 -6.58 -2.53 -12.19
N GLN A 134 -5.72 -1.69 -12.76
CA GLN A 134 -4.94 -2.04 -13.95
C GLN A 134 -3.92 -3.16 -13.68
N TYR A 135 -3.36 -3.20 -12.47
CA TYR A 135 -2.27 -4.11 -12.11
C TYR A 135 -2.68 -5.26 -11.17
N GLY A 136 -3.99 -5.50 -11.03
CA GLY A 136 -4.52 -6.67 -10.31
C GLY A 136 -4.31 -6.61 -8.80
N ILE A 137 -4.41 -5.42 -8.21
CA ILE A 137 -4.59 -5.26 -6.77
C ILE A 137 -6.09 -5.45 -6.49
N ASP A 138 -6.44 -6.30 -5.51
CA ASP A 138 -7.83 -6.72 -5.27
C ASP A 138 -8.70 -5.57 -4.75
N TYR A 139 -8.17 -4.77 -3.82
CA TYR A 139 -8.87 -3.62 -3.22
C TYR A 139 -7.95 -2.40 -3.09
N ALA A 140 -8.50 -1.20 -3.24
CA ALA A 140 -7.75 0.03 -3.07
C ALA A 140 -8.62 1.13 -2.45
N ILE A 141 -8.21 1.63 -1.29
CA ILE A 141 -8.89 2.72 -0.60
C ILE A 141 -7.93 3.86 -0.28
N THR A 142 -8.51 5.03 -0.09
CA THR A 142 -7.81 6.22 0.39
C THR A 142 -7.73 6.23 1.92
N PHE A 143 -6.83 7.04 2.47
CA PHE A 143 -6.78 7.29 3.93
C PHE A 143 -8.10 7.86 4.47
N LYS A 144 -8.76 8.72 3.70
CA LYS A 144 -10.10 9.22 4.06
C LYS A 144 -11.12 8.08 4.13
N GLU A 145 -11.15 7.21 3.13
CA GLU A 145 -12.05 6.06 3.11
C GLU A 145 -11.74 5.06 4.24
N LEU A 146 -10.49 4.91 4.64
CA LEU A 146 -10.11 4.13 5.82
C LEU A 146 -10.64 4.77 7.12
N GLN A 147 -10.53 6.10 7.25
CA GLN A 147 -11.09 6.82 8.39
C GLN A 147 -12.62 6.67 8.44
N ASP A 148 -13.30 6.78 7.30
CA ASP A 148 -14.75 6.56 7.19
C ASP A 148 -15.15 5.14 7.67
N ILE A 149 -14.32 4.13 7.41
CA ILE A 149 -14.51 2.75 7.93
C ILE A 149 -14.35 2.71 9.46
N PHE A 150 -13.29 3.31 10.01
CA PHE A 150 -13.08 3.34 11.45
C PHE A 150 -14.21 4.05 12.19
N ASP A 151 -14.68 5.19 11.66
CA ASP A 151 -15.78 5.94 12.23
C ASP A 151 -17.08 5.13 12.19
N TYR A 152 -17.38 4.47 11.06
CA TYR A 152 -18.54 3.61 10.93
C TYR A 152 -18.55 2.47 11.95
N ILE A 153 -17.42 1.79 12.14
CA ILE A 153 -17.28 0.68 13.10
C ILE A 153 -17.52 1.17 14.53
N LYS A 154 -16.96 2.32 14.88
CA LYS A 154 -17.13 2.96 16.18
C LYS A 154 -18.58 3.38 16.44
N GLU A 155 -19.24 4.01 15.47
CA GLU A 155 -20.63 4.47 15.58
C GLU A 155 -21.62 3.31 15.74
N ASN A 156 -21.36 2.18 15.09
CA ASN A 156 -22.25 1.02 15.09
C ASN A 156 -21.92 -0.01 16.17
N ASN A 157 -20.94 0.26 17.03
CA ASN A 157 -20.43 -0.66 18.05
C ASN A 157 -20.12 -2.06 17.47
N ILE A 158 -19.61 -2.10 16.25
CA ILE A 158 -19.23 -3.36 15.60
C ILE A 158 -17.97 -3.83 16.32
N SER A 159 -18.06 -4.94 17.05
CA SER A 159 -16.87 -5.57 17.59
C SER A 159 -16.00 -5.97 16.41
N PRO A 160 -14.76 -5.47 16.31
CA PRO A 160 -13.79 -6.02 15.38
C PRO A 160 -13.65 -7.52 15.70
N LYS A 161 -13.36 -8.37 14.69
CA LYS A 161 -13.24 -9.82 14.89
C LYS A 161 -12.37 -10.09 16.11
N GLU A 162 -12.82 -10.97 17.01
CA GLU A 162 -12.00 -11.48 18.11
C GLU A 162 -10.79 -12.21 17.52
N PHE A 163 -9.72 -11.48 17.24
CA PHE A 163 -8.42 -12.07 17.00
C PHE A 163 -7.70 -12.11 18.35
N THR A 164 -7.22 -13.30 18.71
CA THR A 164 -6.19 -13.49 19.73
C THR A 164 -4.88 -12.93 19.20
N TYR A 165 -4.79 -11.61 19.05
CA TYR A 165 -3.50 -10.94 19.13
C TYR A 165 -3.19 -10.85 20.62
N SER A 166 -2.43 -11.83 21.12
CA SER A 166 -1.92 -11.78 22.49
C SER A 166 -0.90 -10.65 22.54
N VAL A 167 -1.35 -9.45 22.89
CA VAL A 167 -0.46 -8.36 23.27
C VAL A 167 0.23 -8.83 24.54
N THR A 168 1.46 -9.34 24.42
CA THR A 168 2.36 -9.38 25.57
C THR A 168 2.88 -7.96 25.77
N GLU A 169 3.21 -7.57 27.01
CA GLU A 169 3.69 -6.20 27.32
C GLU A 169 4.97 -5.80 26.53
N ASP A 170 5.61 -6.77 25.85
CA ASP A 170 6.80 -6.60 25.03
C ASP A 170 6.54 -6.58 23.50
N ASP A 171 5.30 -6.82 23.03
CA ASP A 171 4.96 -6.88 21.60
C ASP A 171 4.34 -5.55 21.11
N ILE A 172 5.20 -4.57 20.78
CA ILE A 172 4.77 -3.38 20.03
C ILE A 172 4.33 -3.85 18.63
N PRO A 173 3.05 -3.66 18.22
CA PRO A 173 2.58 -4.12 16.92
C PRO A 173 3.31 -3.38 15.80
N ASP A 174 4.17 -4.11 15.09
CA ASP A 174 4.91 -3.60 13.95
C ASP A 174 4.38 -4.23 12.65
N PHE A 175 4.77 -3.65 11.51
CA PHE A 175 4.54 -4.20 10.19
C PHE A 175 5.04 -5.63 10.11
N ASP A 176 4.31 -6.48 9.38
CA ASP A 176 4.70 -7.84 9.09
C ASP A 176 6.00 -7.86 8.26
N ASP A 177 6.94 -8.68 8.70
CA ASP A 177 8.25 -8.81 8.08
C ASP A 177 8.10 -9.53 6.74
N VAL A 178 8.37 -8.80 5.66
CA VAL A 178 8.35 -9.32 4.28
C VAL A 178 9.75 -9.75 3.80
N TYR A 179 10.81 -9.18 4.38
CA TYR A 179 12.18 -9.58 4.03
C TYR A 179 13.20 -9.18 5.10
N ASN A 180 13.45 -7.88 5.29
CA ASN A 180 14.39 -7.33 6.26
C ASN A 180 13.84 -6.03 6.86
N ASN A 181 13.97 -5.86 8.18
CA ASN A 181 13.40 -4.73 8.92
C ASN A 181 14.11 -3.39 8.68
N TYR A 182 15.18 -3.40 7.88
CA TYR A 182 15.97 -2.23 7.51
C TYR A 182 15.23 -1.19 6.66
N THR A 183 14.07 -1.52 6.08
CA THR A 183 13.24 -0.57 5.33
C THR A 183 11.99 -0.14 6.07
N LYS A 184 11.80 -0.52 7.34
CA LYS A 184 10.80 0.13 8.18
C LYS A 184 11.33 1.55 8.40
N ILE A 185 10.87 2.45 7.54
CA ILE A 185 11.33 3.85 7.50
C ILE A 185 10.70 4.60 8.68
N TYR A 186 9.67 4.03 9.35
CA TYR A 186 9.16 4.60 10.58
C TYR A 186 9.84 4.01 11.83
N PRO A 187 10.38 4.85 12.74
CA PRO A 187 10.69 6.26 12.57
C PRO A 187 12.05 6.42 11.88
N LEU A 188 12.21 7.45 11.04
CA LEU A 188 13.49 7.81 10.40
C LEU A 188 14.50 8.40 11.41
N ALA A 189 14.55 7.86 12.64
CA ALA A 189 15.56 8.01 13.70
C ALA A 189 15.11 7.24 14.95
#